data_AF-A0A9P5SZ40-F1
#
_entry.id   AF-A0A9P5SZ40-F1
#
_cell.length_a   1.000
_cell.length_b   1.000
_cell.length_c   1.000
_cell.angle_alpha   90.00
_cell.angle_beta   90.00
_cell.angle_gamma   90.00
#
_symmetry.space_group_name_H-M   'P 1'
#
loop_
_entity.id
_entity.type
_entity.pdbx_description
1 polymer ?
#
loop_
_entity_poly.entity_id
_entity_poly.type
_entity_poly.pdbx_seq_one_letter_code
_entity_poly.pdbx_strand_id
1 'polypeptide(L)'
;MATTSQQQNQVFERFEAYDFDNDATFQNGLKSIINNNQHKSEKEQQDAIQNARYFYFARFVQSFDYSQYKQWRAQRSLSTEGSSGEQRANQEQGQELQIEPSSSANTETTPSSTPSSDPTYPKSFQEICELIAAGKPIPGIRQIPDNLAEGTPSESKLAPKLKPWEQKKAAAATAAADTTASSTSASGATVESSSGLGSATLDA
;
A
#
# COMPACT_ATOMS: atom_id res chain seq x y z
N MET A 1 19.69 21.99 32.41
CA MET A 1 19.43 20.75 31.65
C MET A 1 17.93 20.68 31.44
N ALA A 2 17.44 20.73 30.20
CA ALA A 2 16.01 20.58 29.95
C ALA A 2 15.58 19.17 30.35
N THR A 3 14.49 19.04 31.12
CA THR A 3 13.95 17.73 31.47
C THR A 3 13.36 17.08 30.21
N THR A 4 13.46 15.76 30.10
CA THR A 4 12.96 15.01 28.92
C THR A 4 11.50 15.32 28.60
N SER A 5 10.66 15.57 29.62
CA SER A 5 9.26 15.97 29.43
C SER A 5 9.13 17.36 28.79
N GLN A 6 9.95 18.34 29.19
CA GLN A 6 9.92 19.66 28.58
C GLN A 6 10.35 19.60 27.10
N GLN A 7 11.35 18.77 26.79
CA GLN A 7 11.77 18.55 25.41
C GLN A 7 10.65 17.91 24.57
N GLN A 8 9.91 16.94 25.10
CA GLN A 8 8.76 16.34 24.41
C GLN A 8 7.65 17.37 24.13
N ASN A 9 7.31 18.21 25.11
CA ASN A 9 6.31 19.27 24.92
C ASN A 9 6.71 20.23 23.80
N GLN A 10 7.98 20.59 23.70
CA GLN A 10 8.49 21.41 22.59
C GLN A 10 8.32 20.72 21.23
N VAL A 11 8.49 19.39 21.15
CA VAL A 11 8.23 18.65 19.90
C VAL A 11 6.74 18.66 19.55
N PHE A 12 5.86 18.51 20.54
CA PHE A 12 4.40 18.57 20.33
C PHE A 12 3.95 19.95 19.86
N GLU A 13 4.49 21.02 20.44
CA GLU A 13 4.24 22.40 20.00
C GLU A 13 4.72 22.61 18.56
N ARG A 14 5.91 22.09 18.20
CA ARG A 14 6.41 22.15 16.82
C ARG A 14 5.57 21.35 15.84
N PHE A 15 5.00 20.22 16.28
CA PHE A 15 4.07 19.44 15.47
C PHE A 15 2.78 20.23 15.18
N GLU A 16 2.21 20.91 16.19
CA GLU A 16 1.01 21.76 15.98
C GLU A 16 1.31 23.01 15.14
N ALA A 17 2.52 23.58 15.26
CA ALA A 17 2.94 24.76 14.50
C ALA A 17 3.43 24.44 13.08
N TYR A 18 3.51 23.16 12.69
CA TYR A 18 3.98 22.77 11.37
C TYR A 18 2.95 23.08 10.29
N ASP A 19 3.39 23.76 9.24
CA ASP A 19 2.54 24.15 8.12
C ASP A 19 2.40 22.99 7.10
N PHE A 20 1.49 22.07 7.41
CA PHE A 20 1.16 20.96 6.52
C PHE A 20 0.47 21.41 5.23
N ASP A 21 -0.16 22.57 5.21
CA ASP A 21 -0.95 23.05 4.07
C ASP A 21 -0.07 23.58 2.93
N ASN A 22 1.06 24.20 3.26
CA ASN A 22 2.03 24.67 2.26
C ASN A 22 3.12 23.64 1.88
N ASP A 23 3.19 22.48 2.54
CA ASP A 23 4.13 21.42 2.20
C ASP A 23 3.66 20.60 0.99
N ALA A 24 4.23 20.89 -0.18
CA ALA A 24 3.88 20.22 -1.43
C ALA A 24 4.09 18.69 -1.39
N THR A 25 5.10 18.19 -0.66
CA THR A 25 5.38 16.76 -0.61
C THR A 25 4.33 16.02 0.22
N PHE A 26 3.95 16.62 1.36
CA PHE A 26 2.86 16.12 2.18
C PHE A 26 1.52 16.17 1.44
N GLN A 27 1.18 17.30 0.82
CA GLN A 27 -0.08 17.48 0.10
C GLN A 27 -0.23 16.51 -1.06
N ASN A 28 0.84 16.23 -1.81
CA ASN A 28 0.81 15.23 -2.87
C ASN A 28 0.55 13.82 -2.34
N GLY A 29 1.16 13.45 -1.20
CA GLY A 29 0.87 12.17 -0.52
C GLY A 29 -0.56 12.12 0.03
N LEU A 30 -1.04 13.23 0.61
CA LEU A 30 -2.36 13.34 1.22
C LEU A 30 -3.49 13.07 0.23
N LYS A 31 -3.36 13.54 -1.03
CA LYS A 31 -4.32 13.25 -2.10
C LYS A 31 -4.55 11.75 -2.28
N SER A 32 -3.48 10.94 -2.21
CA SER A 32 -3.60 9.47 -2.31
C SER A 32 -4.33 8.87 -1.11
N ILE A 33 -4.12 9.42 0.09
CA ILE A 33 -4.77 8.96 1.32
C ILE A 33 -6.25 9.31 1.29
N ILE A 34 -6.59 10.54 0.91
CA ILE A 34 -7.99 10.98 0.77
C ILE A 34 -8.70 10.14 -0.30
N ASN A 35 -8.06 9.91 -1.45
CA ASN A 35 -8.66 9.11 -2.53
C ASN A 35 -8.98 7.66 -2.10
N ASN A 36 -8.11 7.03 -1.31
CA ASN A 36 -8.33 5.67 -0.82
C ASN A 36 -9.40 5.60 0.30
N ASN A 37 -9.68 6.72 0.98
CA ASN A 37 -10.64 6.76 2.09
C ASN A 37 -11.98 7.45 1.73
N GLN A 38 -12.25 7.76 0.45
CA GLN A 38 -13.46 8.49 0.07
C GLN A 38 -14.78 7.80 0.43
N HIS A 39 -14.78 6.47 0.48
CA HIS A 39 -15.97 5.68 0.82
C HIS A 39 -16.17 5.50 2.34
N LYS A 40 -15.26 6.02 3.17
CA LYS A 40 -15.34 5.91 4.64
C LYS A 40 -16.09 7.08 5.26
N SER A 41 -16.47 6.93 6.53
CA SER A 41 -17.08 8.03 7.29
C SER A 41 -16.16 9.24 7.37
N GLU A 42 -16.73 10.44 7.45
CA GLU A 42 -15.98 11.70 7.60
C GLU A 42 -14.99 11.64 8.78
N LYS A 43 -15.40 11.00 9.88
CA LYS A 43 -14.55 10.78 11.05
C LYS A 43 -13.31 9.95 10.72
N GLU A 44 -13.48 8.87 9.97
CA GLU A 44 -12.37 7.99 9.57
C GLU A 44 -11.44 8.69 8.58
N GLN A 45 -11.98 9.52 7.69
CA GLN A 45 -11.19 10.35 6.78
C GLN A 45 -10.33 11.35 7.57
N GLN A 46 -10.91 12.04 8.55
CA GLN A 46 -10.19 12.94 9.45
C GLN A 46 -9.11 12.21 10.24
N ASP A 47 -9.40 11.03 10.78
CA ASP A 47 -8.41 10.21 11.49
C ASP A 47 -7.27 9.77 10.55
N ALA A 48 -7.57 9.42 9.30
CA ALA A 48 -6.55 9.10 8.31
C ALA A 48 -5.64 10.30 8.00
N ILE A 49 -6.21 11.51 7.87
CA ILE A 49 -5.46 12.76 7.68
C ILE A 49 -4.57 13.04 8.90
N GLN A 50 -5.08 12.90 10.13
CA GLN A 50 -4.30 13.09 11.35
C GLN A 50 -3.16 12.08 11.48
N ASN A 51 -3.42 10.81 11.20
CA ASN A 51 -2.39 9.77 11.17
C ASN A 51 -1.32 10.07 10.12
N ALA A 52 -1.71 10.60 8.95
CA ALA A 52 -0.76 11.01 7.91
C ALA A 52 0.13 12.17 8.37
N ARG A 53 -0.46 13.20 9.01
CA ARG A 53 0.30 14.34 9.58
C ARG A 53 1.35 13.85 10.57
N TYR A 54 0.93 13.01 11.52
CA TYR A 54 1.83 12.39 12.49
C TYR A 54 2.94 11.59 11.80
N PHE A 55 2.59 10.68 10.90
CA PHE A 55 3.57 9.80 10.25
C PHE A 55 4.60 10.59 9.45
N TYR A 56 4.15 11.60 8.71
CA TYR A 56 5.02 12.48 7.95
C TYR A 56 6.00 13.22 8.87
N PHE A 57 5.49 13.87 9.92
CA PHE A 57 6.33 14.61 10.86
C PHE A 57 7.34 13.69 11.56
N ALA A 58 6.90 12.52 12.02
CA ALA A 58 7.76 11.53 12.68
C ALA A 58 8.86 10.98 11.75
N ARG A 59 8.56 10.89 10.44
CA ARG A 59 9.48 10.33 9.44
C ARG A 59 10.51 11.33 8.92
N PHE A 60 10.13 12.60 8.77
CA PHE A 60 10.94 13.61 8.07
C PHE A 60 11.41 14.78 8.94
N VAL A 61 10.70 15.11 10.03
CA VAL A 61 11.02 16.27 10.88
C VAL A 61 11.63 15.79 12.19
N GLN A 62 10.85 15.09 13.00
CA GLN A 62 11.27 14.61 14.31
C GLN A 62 10.34 13.50 14.82
N SER A 63 10.90 12.35 15.15
CA SER A 63 10.15 11.23 15.72
C SER A 63 9.68 11.55 17.15
N PHE A 64 8.40 11.29 17.44
CA PHE A 64 7.83 11.36 18.78
C PHE A 64 6.71 10.33 18.94
N ASP A 65 6.27 10.09 20.17
CA ASP A 65 5.18 9.15 20.46
C ASP A 65 3.81 9.84 20.34
N TYR A 66 2.99 9.37 19.39
CA TYR A 66 1.65 9.89 19.16
C TYR A 66 0.70 9.68 20.35
N SER A 67 0.86 8.59 21.11
CA SER A 67 0.07 8.33 22.31
C SER A 67 0.31 9.40 23.37
N GLN A 68 1.58 9.78 23.55
CA GLN A 68 1.98 10.84 24.49
C GLN A 68 1.44 12.20 24.06
N TYR A 69 1.48 12.51 22.76
CA TYR A 69 0.87 13.73 22.22
C TYR A 69 -0.64 13.80 22.53
N LYS A 70 -1.39 12.72 22.34
CA LYS A 70 -2.84 12.68 22.66
C LYS A 70 -3.10 12.97 24.14
N GLN A 71 -2.30 12.41 25.04
CA GLN A 71 -2.41 12.65 26.48
C GLN A 71 -2.09 14.11 26.83
N TRP A 72 -1.00 14.65 26.27
CA TRP A 72 -0.63 16.06 26.45
C TRP A 72 -1.73 17.00 25.95
N ARG A 73 -2.33 16.70 24.79
CA ARG A 73 -3.40 17.53 24.20
C ARG A 73 -4.68 17.49 25.05
N ALA A 74 -5.02 16.34 25.64
CA ALA A 74 -6.13 16.20 26.58
C ALA A 74 -5.88 16.94 27.92
N GLN A 75 -4.65 16.92 28.42
CA GLN A 75 -4.26 17.68 29.62
C GLN A 75 -4.35 19.20 29.37
N ARG A 76 -3.99 19.64 28.17
CA ARG A 76 -4.03 21.05 27.78
C ARG A 76 -5.47 21.56 27.61
N SER A 77 -6.39 20.77 27.05
CA SER A 77 -7.82 21.14 27.01
C SER A 77 -8.42 21.29 28.41
N LEU A 78 -8.12 20.36 29.32
CA LEU A 78 -8.53 20.45 30.75
C LEU A 78 -7.98 21.71 31.45
N SER A 79 -6.81 22.20 31.04
CA SER A 79 -6.17 23.40 31.61
C SER A 79 -6.73 24.70 31.03
N THR A 80 -7.21 24.68 29.79
CA THR A 80 -7.82 25.84 29.11
C THR A 80 -9.31 25.99 29.43
N GLU A 81 -10.00 24.91 29.85
CA GLU A 81 -11.41 24.90 30.29
C GLU A 81 -11.65 25.48 31.70
N GLY A 82 -10.68 26.22 32.26
CA GLY A 82 -10.87 27.07 33.45
C GLY A 82 -11.43 28.47 33.15
N SER A 83 -11.61 28.85 31.89
CA SER A 83 -12.17 30.15 31.50
C SER A 83 -13.04 30.01 30.25
N SER A 84 -14.36 30.12 30.46
CA SER A 84 -15.45 30.20 29.49
C SER A 84 -16.21 28.90 29.15
N GLY A 85 -17.30 28.69 29.90
CA GLY A 85 -18.63 28.50 29.30
C GLY A 85 -19.12 27.07 29.06
N GLU A 86 -20.09 26.66 29.88
CA GLU A 86 -21.01 25.53 29.73
C GLU A 86 -21.17 24.91 28.32
N GLN A 87 -21.01 23.59 28.22
CA GLN A 87 -22.08 22.67 27.78
C GLN A 87 -21.69 21.18 27.98
N ARG A 88 -22.04 20.69 29.18
CA ARG A 88 -22.58 19.37 29.53
C ARG A 88 -22.63 18.28 28.43
N ALA A 89 -21.83 17.22 28.60
CA ALA A 89 -22.18 15.86 28.17
C ALA A 89 -21.44 14.79 29.02
N ASN A 90 -22.13 14.42 30.10
CA ASN A 90 -22.15 13.14 30.83
C ASN A 90 -21.10 12.07 30.44
N GLN A 91 -20.08 11.90 31.29
CA GLN A 91 -19.33 10.65 31.42
C GLN A 91 -19.78 9.97 32.72
N GLU A 92 -20.62 8.94 32.60
CA GLU A 92 -20.94 8.05 33.72
C GLU A 92 -19.86 6.97 33.80
N GLN A 93 -19.12 7.01 34.91
CA GLN A 93 -18.15 6.02 35.33
C GLN A 93 -18.88 5.00 36.23
N GLY A 94 -18.50 3.73 36.12
CA GLY A 94 -19.34 2.56 36.41
C GLY A 94 -19.64 2.22 37.87
N GLN A 95 -20.49 1.21 38.05
CA GLN A 95 -20.59 0.28 39.20
C GLN A 95 -21.19 -1.04 38.64
N GLU A 96 -20.45 -2.16 38.69
CA GLU A 96 -20.48 -3.20 39.72
C GLU A 96 -21.68 -4.17 39.61
N LEU A 97 -21.35 -5.45 39.79
CA LEU A 97 -22.12 -6.67 39.55
C LEU A 97 -23.48 -6.72 40.27
N GLN A 98 -24.54 -7.13 39.54
CA GLN A 98 -25.65 -7.85 40.16
C GLN A 98 -26.30 -8.83 39.17
N ILE A 99 -26.33 -10.10 39.57
CA ILE A 99 -26.88 -11.26 38.86
C ILE A 99 -28.27 -11.56 39.47
N GLU A 100 -29.18 -12.10 38.64
CA GLU A 100 -30.42 -12.87 38.94
C GLU A 100 -31.79 -12.14 38.75
N PRO A 101 -32.91 -12.87 38.51
CA PRO A 101 -33.34 -13.26 37.16
C PRO A 101 -34.83 -12.94 36.92
N SER A 102 -35.32 -12.94 35.67
CA SER A 102 -36.75 -13.19 35.40
C SER A 102 -37.02 -13.59 33.97
N SER A 103 -37.52 -14.83 33.87
CA SER A 103 -38.25 -15.40 32.77
C SER A 103 -39.41 -14.50 32.33
N SER A 104 -39.60 -14.37 31.02
CA SER A 104 -40.92 -14.55 30.41
C SER A 104 -40.79 -14.79 28.92
N ALA A 105 -41.41 -15.89 28.51
CA ALA A 105 -41.64 -16.29 27.15
C ALA A 105 -42.48 -15.26 26.39
N ASN A 106 -42.23 -15.11 25.09
CA ASN A 106 -43.35 -15.14 24.14
C ASN A 106 -42.90 -15.70 22.79
N THR A 107 -43.65 -16.71 22.36
CA THR A 107 -43.64 -17.41 21.07
C THR A 107 -44.41 -16.64 20.00
N GLU A 108 -43.90 -16.72 18.75
CA GLU A 108 -44.63 -16.76 17.46
C GLU A 108 -45.42 -15.49 17.00
N THR A 109 -45.60 -15.09 15.72
CA THR A 109 -45.39 -15.66 14.37
C THR A 109 -45.34 -14.50 13.33
N THR A 110 -44.62 -14.71 12.22
CA THR A 110 -44.40 -13.97 10.93
C THR A 110 -45.69 -13.52 10.15
N PRO A 111 -45.70 -12.89 8.93
CA PRO A 111 -44.64 -12.61 7.91
C PRO A 111 -44.72 -11.27 7.12
N SER A 112 -43.67 -10.86 6.38
CA SER A 112 -43.75 -10.38 4.96
C SER A 112 -42.39 -9.91 4.36
N SER A 113 -41.95 -10.64 3.33
CA SER A 113 -41.34 -10.21 2.04
C SER A 113 -40.06 -9.34 1.95
N THR A 114 -38.99 -9.99 1.46
CA THR A 114 -37.66 -9.63 0.88
C THR A 114 -37.59 -8.47 -0.15
N PRO A 115 -36.40 -7.96 -0.62
CA PRO A 115 -35.02 -8.53 -0.55
C PRO A 115 -33.88 -7.53 -0.24
N SER A 116 -33.02 -7.83 0.74
CA SER A 116 -31.72 -7.14 0.89
C SER A 116 -30.60 -8.15 1.10
N SER A 117 -29.64 -8.14 0.19
CA SER A 117 -28.42 -8.95 0.18
C SER A 117 -27.43 -8.44 1.22
N ASP A 118 -27.42 -9.04 2.41
CA ASP A 118 -26.47 -8.79 3.49
C ASP A 118 -25.63 -10.07 3.73
N PRO A 119 -24.30 -9.97 3.94
CA PRO A 119 -23.44 -11.15 4.13
C PRO A 119 -23.81 -11.91 5.42
N THR A 120 -24.34 -13.12 5.27
CA THR A 120 -24.64 -14.00 6.41
C THR A 120 -23.37 -14.68 6.92
N TYR A 121 -22.97 -14.39 8.16
CA TYR A 121 -21.95 -15.13 8.93
C TYR A 121 -22.23 -15.01 10.44
N PRO A 122 -21.88 -15.98 11.31
CA PRO A 122 -21.37 -17.34 11.10
C PRO A 122 -22.36 -18.44 11.53
N LYS A 123 -22.28 -19.63 10.92
CA LYS A 123 -22.75 -20.87 11.57
C LYS A 123 -21.85 -21.15 12.78
N SER A 124 -22.41 -21.65 13.88
CA SER A 124 -21.60 -22.01 15.04
C SER A 124 -20.53 -23.02 14.61
N PHE A 125 -19.34 -22.93 15.20
CA PHE A 125 -18.22 -23.85 14.96
C PHE A 125 -18.64 -25.33 15.05
N GLN A 126 -19.63 -25.62 15.90
CA GLN A 126 -20.28 -26.92 16.04
C GLN A 126 -20.85 -27.43 14.72
N GLU A 127 -21.58 -26.61 13.97
CA GLU A 127 -22.16 -27.03 12.70
C GLU A 127 -21.09 -27.26 11.64
N ILE A 128 -19.98 -26.51 11.67
CA ILE A 128 -18.83 -26.75 10.81
C ILE A 128 -18.18 -28.10 11.15
N CYS A 129 -18.00 -28.40 12.44
CA CYS A 129 -17.49 -29.69 12.90
C CYS A 129 -18.41 -30.85 12.49
N GLU A 130 -19.73 -30.69 12.57
CA GLU A 130 -20.70 -31.68 12.15
C GLU A 130 -20.67 -31.90 10.63
N LEU A 131 -20.55 -30.82 9.82
CA LEU A 131 -20.39 -30.93 8.37
C LEU A 131 -19.11 -31.67 7.99
N ILE A 132 -18.01 -31.40 8.71
CA ILE A 132 -16.73 -32.13 8.53
C ILE A 132 -16.90 -33.60 8.92
N ALA A 133 -17.47 -33.88 10.09
CA ALA A 133 -17.66 -35.24 10.59
C ALA A 133 -18.60 -36.07 9.70
N ALA A 134 -19.64 -35.43 9.13
CA ALA A 134 -20.58 -36.06 8.21
C ALA A 134 -20.10 -36.09 6.75
N GLY A 135 -18.91 -35.52 6.44
CA GLY A 135 -18.37 -35.45 5.08
C GLY A 135 -19.18 -34.58 4.11
N LYS A 136 -19.98 -33.66 4.63
CA LYS A 136 -20.82 -32.76 3.81
C LYS A 136 -20.00 -31.55 3.33
N PRO A 137 -20.24 -31.06 2.09
CA PRO A 137 -19.51 -29.91 1.57
C PRO A 137 -19.82 -28.66 2.38
N ILE A 138 -18.77 -27.89 2.70
CA ILE A 138 -18.89 -26.65 3.46
C ILE A 138 -19.55 -25.60 2.54
N PRO A 139 -20.63 -24.93 2.98
CA PRO A 139 -21.27 -23.90 2.17
C PRO A 139 -20.29 -22.73 1.90
N GLY A 140 -20.28 -22.23 0.67
CA GLY A 140 -19.48 -21.05 0.28
C GLY A 140 -18.07 -21.33 -0.25
N ILE A 141 -17.59 -22.58 -0.22
CA ILE A 141 -16.31 -22.92 -0.87
C ILE A 141 -16.51 -23.24 -2.35
N ARG A 142 -15.60 -22.73 -3.19
CA ARG A 142 -15.56 -23.07 -4.62
C ARG A 142 -14.83 -24.41 -4.79
N GLN A 143 -15.43 -25.34 -5.50
CA GLN A 143 -14.78 -26.61 -5.82
C GLN A 143 -13.63 -26.35 -6.80
N ILE A 144 -12.40 -26.63 -6.37
CA ILE A 144 -11.23 -26.59 -7.25
C ILE A 144 -11.11 -27.99 -7.86
N PRO A 145 -11.23 -28.15 -9.18
CA PRO A 145 -10.96 -29.44 -9.82
C PRO A 145 -9.49 -29.82 -9.63
N ASP A 146 -9.22 -31.10 -9.40
CA ASP A 146 -7.87 -31.66 -9.28
C ASP A 146 -7.21 -31.82 -10.65
N ASN A 147 -7.19 -30.74 -11.43
CA ASN A 147 -6.54 -30.70 -12.73
C ASN A 147 -5.39 -29.70 -12.67
N LEU A 148 -4.19 -30.17 -12.98
CA LEU A 148 -3.07 -29.30 -13.30
C LEU A 148 -3.47 -28.53 -14.58
N ALA A 149 -3.33 -27.21 -14.57
CA ALA A 149 -3.77 -26.35 -15.68
C ALA A 149 -3.36 -26.93 -17.04
N GLU A 150 -4.33 -27.24 -17.90
CA GLU A 150 -4.08 -27.89 -19.20
C GLU A 150 -3.41 -26.98 -20.25
N GLY A 151 -3.12 -25.73 -19.87
CA GLY A 151 -2.37 -24.82 -20.71
C GLY A 151 -0.91 -25.24 -20.83
N THR A 152 -0.36 -25.15 -22.04
CA THR A 152 1.09 -25.25 -22.26
C THR A 152 1.82 -24.26 -21.33
N PRO A 153 2.87 -24.68 -20.59
CA PRO A 153 3.61 -23.77 -19.72
C PRO A 153 4.14 -22.60 -20.53
N SER A 154 3.95 -21.38 -20.01
CA SER A 154 4.43 -20.17 -20.67
C SER A 154 5.96 -20.13 -20.60
N GLU A 155 6.62 -20.22 -21.74
CA GLU A 155 8.07 -20.02 -21.84
C GLU A 155 8.42 -18.52 -21.89
N SER A 156 9.42 -18.12 -21.10
CA SER A 156 9.88 -16.73 -21.04
C SER A 156 10.61 -16.34 -22.34
N LYS A 157 9.95 -15.54 -23.20
CA LYS A 157 10.50 -15.06 -24.50
C LYS A 157 11.31 -13.77 -24.42
N LEU A 158 11.40 -13.14 -23.25
CA LEU A 158 12.06 -11.85 -23.10
C LEU A 158 13.54 -12.04 -22.73
N ALA A 159 14.43 -11.36 -23.45
CA ALA A 159 15.84 -11.31 -23.11
C ALA A 159 16.02 -10.62 -21.74
N PRO A 160 16.82 -11.18 -20.82
CA PRO A 160 17.09 -10.56 -19.53
C PRO A 160 17.71 -9.16 -19.73
N LYS A 161 17.18 -8.17 -19.03
CA LYS A 161 17.78 -6.83 -19.05
C LYS A 161 19.15 -6.92 -18.37
N LEU A 162 20.17 -6.45 -19.07
CA LEU A 162 21.54 -6.43 -18.57
C LEU A 162 21.61 -5.56 -17.32
N LYS A 163 22.32 -6.08 -16.33
CA LYS A 163 22.50 -5.36 -15.06
C LYS A 163 23.35 -4.12 -15.31
N PRO A 164 23.20 -3.03 -14.52
CA PRO A 164 23.90 -1.77 -14.78
C PRO A 164 25.43 -1.90 -14.87
N TRP A 165 26.01 -2.86 -14.15
CA TRP A 165 27.45 -3.15 -14.20
C TRP A 165 27.89 -3.90 -15.46
N GLU A 166 27.00 -4.58 -16.16
CA GLU A 166 27.29 -5.29 -17.42
C GLU A 166 27.29 -4.34 -18.62
N GLN A 167 26.50 -3.26 -18.56
CA GLN A 167 26.45 -2.23 -19.60
C GLN A 167 27.79 -1.51 -19.78
N LYS A 168 28.51 -1.24 -18.68
CA LYS A 168 29.85 -0.62 -18.72
C LYS A 168 30.87 -1.52 -19.44
N LYS A 169 30.77 -2.84 -19.27
CA LYS A 169 31.66 -3.81 -19.90
C LYS A 169 31.39 -3.94 -21.40
N ALA A 170 30.12 -3.89 -21.82
CA ALA A 170 29.72 -3.91 -23.22
C ALA A 170 30.10 -2.61 -23.98
N ALA A 171 29.91 -1.44 -23.35
CA ALA A 171 30.30 -0.15 -23.92
C ALA A 171 31.83 0.02 -24.08
N ALA A 172 32.62 -0.59 -23.18
CA ALA A 172 34.08 -0.58 -23.29
C ALA A 172 34.59 -1.46 -24.45
N ALA A 173 33.89 -2.54 -24.79
CA ALA A 173 34.25 -3.40 -25.91
C ALA A 173 33.91 -2.80 -27.28
N THR A 174 32.82 -2.03 -27.40
CA THR A 174 32.48 -1.32 -28.65
C THR A 174 33.36 -0.10 -28.90
N ALA A 175 33.88 0.57 -27.87
CA ALA A 175 34.84 1.66 -28.03
C ALA A 175 36.25 1.20 -28.46
N ALA A 176 36.65 -0.04 -28.15
CA ALA A 176 37.95 -0.58 -28.54
C ALA A 176 38.01 -1.04 -30.01
N ALA A 177 36.86 -1.29 -30.66
CA ALA A 177 36.81 -1.69 -32.07
C ALA A 177 36.92 -0.49 -33.04
N ASP A 178 36.55 0.71 -32.61
CA ASP A 178 36.53 1.94 -33.43
C ASP A 178 37.87 2.70 -33.45
N THR A 179 38.97 2.10 -32.98
CA THR A 179 40.32 2.73 -33.03
C THR A 179 41.30 2.00 -33.95
N THR A 180 40.93 0.85 -34.53
CA THR A 180 41.83 0.04 -35.38
C THR A 180 41.58 0.15 -36.89
N ALA A 181 40.74 1.08 -37.35
CA ALA A 181 40.41 1.24 -38.78
C ALA A 181 41.01 2.50 -39.46
N SER A 182 41.85 3.28 -38.78
CA SER A 182 42.46 4.48 -39.37
C SER A 182 43.97 4.53 -39.17
N SER A 183 44.68 3.66 -39.89
CA SER A 183 46.09 3.87 -40.27
C SER A 183 46.55 2.79 -41.26
N THR A 184 46.39 3.05 -42.57
CA THR A 184 47.35 2.62 -43.61
C THR A 184 47.16 3.56 -44.81
N SER A 185 48.05 4.55 -44.91
CA SER A 185 48.18 5.43 -46.07
C SER A 185 49.07 4.79 -47.14
N ALA A 186 48.55 4.77 -48.36
CA ALA A 186 49.17 5.11 -49.63
C ALA A 186 50.57 4.54 -50.01
N SER A 187 50.61 3.73 -51.09
CA SER A 187 51.14 4.15 -52.41
C SER A 187 51.30 2.96 -53.36
N GLY A 188 50.91 3.11 -54.63
CA GLY A 188 51.38 2.20 -55.68
C GLY A 188 50.52 2.10 -56.96
N ALA A 189 50.73 3.06 -57.87
CA ALA A 189 50.84 2.90 -59.32
C ALA A 189 49.68 2.33 -60.18
N THR A 190 49.19 3.26 -61.02
CA THR A 190 48.58 3.18 -62.36
C THR A 190 48.96 1.99 -63.27
N VAL A 191 47.95 1.49 -64.01
CA VAL A 191 47.84 1.02 -65.43
C VAL A 191 46.86 -0.16 -65.45
N GLU A 192 45.99 -0.45 -66.40
CA GLU A 192 45.50 0.11 -67.67
C GLU A 192 44.39 -0.86 -68.10
N SER A 193 43.39 -0.34 -68.84
CA SER A 193 42.46 -0.99 -69.76
C SER A 193 42.32 -2.53 -69.81
N SER A 194 41.08 -3.03 -69.82
CA SER A 194 40.50 -3.69 -71.02
C SER A 194 39.18 -4.39 -70.71
N SER A 195 38.23 -4.12 -71.59
CA SER A 195 36.91 -4.70 -71.79
C SER A 195 36.85 -6.24 -71.83
N GLY A 196 35.67 -6.79 -71.49
CA GLY A 196 35.26 -8.17 -71.80
C GLY A 196 34.13 -8.64 -70.87
N LEU A 197 32.85 -8.33 -71.14
CA LEU A 197 31.92 -9.17 -71.94
C LEU A 197 31.98 -10.67 -71.61
N GLY A 198 30.88 -11.18 -71.05
CA GLY A 198 30.33 -12.48 -71.47
C GLY A 198 30.12 -13.53 -70.39
N SER A 199 28.82 -13.87 -70.20
CA SER A 199 28.27 -15.23 -69.97
C SER A 199 28.63 -15.96 -68.68
N ALA A 200 27.85 -16.91 -68.13
CA ALA A 200 26.48 -17.41 -68.19
C ALA A 200 26.50 -18.70 -67.31
N THR A 201 25.33 -19.21 -66.91
CA THR A 201 25.08 -20.62 -66.51
C THR A 201 25.49 -20.98 -65.07
N LEU A 202 24.63 -21.38 -64.11
CA LEU A 202 23.36 -22.14 -64.03
C LEU A 202 23.45 -23.62 -64.46
N ASP A 203 23.87 -24.50 -63.53
CA ASP A 203 23.54 -25.95 -63.41
C ASP A 203 24.47 -26.51 -62.30
N ALA A 204 24.16 -27.48 -61.44
CA ALA A 204 22.97 -28.19 -60.97
C ALA A 204 23.39 -28.85 -59.64
#